data_AF-A0A1F2SIC4-F1
#
_entry.id   AF-A0A1F2SIC4-F1
#
_cell.length_a   1.000
_cell.length_b   1.000
_cell.length_c   1.000
_cell.angle_alpha   90.00
_cell.angle_beta   90.00
_cell.angle_gamma   90.00
#
_symmetry.space_group_name_H-M   'P 1'
#
loop_
_entity.id
_entity.type
_entity.pdbx_description
1 polymer ?
#
loop_
_entity_poly.entity_id
_entity_poly.type
_entity_poly.pdbx_seq_one_letter_code
_entity_poly.pdbx_strand_id
1 'polypeptide(L)' 'MTDDELRALVRAAIAQYAGAAPVQPEGGRPHGVPVRLHPSHGRFTRLPAGSDADGPCLIEPAITCYRCGYCQSYGH' A
#
# COMPACT_ATOMS: atom_id res chain seq x y z
N MET A 1 7.46 -23.23 -18.80
CA MET A 1 7.67 -21.78 -18.58
C MET A 1 8.93 -21.62 -17.76
N THR A 2 9.97 -21.00 -18.31
CA THR A 2 11.26 -20.75 -17.62
C THR A 2 11.23 -19.43 -16.84
N ASP A 3 12.22 -19.20 -15.97
CA ASP A 3 12.36 -17.92 -15.25
C ASP A 3 12.53 -16.73 -16.23
N ASP A 4 13.25 -16.97 -17.34
CA ASP A 4 13.46 -15.96 -18.37
C ASP A 4 12.16 -15.57 -19.07
N GLU A 5 11.30 -16.54 -19.37
CA GLU A 5 9.98 -16.32 -19.95
C GLU A 5 9.08 -15.53 -18.99
N LEU A 6 9.10 -15.87 -17.69
CA LEU A 6 8.37 -15.13 -16.65
C LEU A 6 8.86 -13.67 -16.57
N ARG A 7 10.16 -13.45 -16.57
CA ARG A 7 10.77 -12.11 -16.48
C ARG A 7 10.49 -11.26 -17.71
N ALA A 8 10.35 -11.88 -18.89
CA ALA A 8 9.95 -11.19 -20.11
C ALA A 8 8.48 -10.72 -20.03
N LEU A 9 7.58 -11.58 -19.54
CA LEU A 9 6.16 -11.26 -19.36
C LEU A 9 5.94 -10.11 -18.38
N VAL A 10 6.63 -10.14 -17.22
CA VAL A 10 6.53 -9.07 -16.21
C VAL A 10 7.00 -7.72 -16.78
N ARG A 11 8.13 -7.70 -17.51
CA ARG A 11 8.64 -6.47 -18.14
C ARG A 11 7.66 -5.90 -19.17
N ALA A 12 7.05 -6.75 -19.99
CA ALA A 12 6.06 -6.32 -20.97
C ALA A 12 4.81 -5.71 -20.29
N ALA A 13 4.33 -6.32 -19.20
CA ALA A 13 3.20 -5.80 -18.44
C ALA A 13 3.51 -4.43 -17.81
N ILE A 14 4.69 -4.27 -17.19
CA ILE A 14 5.10 -2.99 -16.60
C ILE A 14 5.16 -1.89 -17.67
N ALA A 15 5.75 -2.18 -18.84
CA ALA A 15 5.85 -1.22 -19.93
C ALA A 15 4.47 -0.75 -20.43
N GLN A 16 3.51 -1.66 -20.52
CA GLN A 16 2.13 -1.35 -20.92
C GLN A 16 1.43 -0.41 -19.92
N TYR A 17 1.63 -0.64 -18.62
CA TYR A 17 1.03 0.20 -17.58
C TYR A 17 1.75 1.55 -17.40
N ALA A 18 3.07 1.59 -17.55
CA ALA A 18 3.86 2.81 -17.38
C ALA A 18 3.68 3.80 -18.56
N GLY A 19 3.42 3.30 -19.77
CA GLY A 19 3.15 4.14 -20.95
C GLY A 19 1.75 4.76 -20.98
N ALA A 20 0.85 4.35 -20.10
CA ALA A 20 -0.54 4.81 -20.03
C ALA A 20 -0.79 5.90 -18.96
N ALA A 21 0.25 6.56 -18.47
CA ALA A 21 0.08 7.70 -17.56
C ALA A 21 -0.49 8.90 -18.35
N PRO A 22 -1.72 9.38 -18.04
CA PRO A 22 -2.21 10.60 -18.65
C PRO A 22 -1.34 11.77 -18.18
N VAL A 23 -0.82 12.54 -19.14
CA VAL A 23 -0.15 13.82 -18.89
C VAL A 23 -1.20 14.75 -18.26
N GLN A 24 -1.13 14.94 -16.96
CA GLN A 24 -1.90 15.96 -16.25
C GLN A 24 -1.18 17.30 -16.42
N PRO A 25 -1.88 18.40 -16.74
CA PRO A 25 -1.25 19.70 -16.89
C PRO A 25 -0.72 20.20 -15.55
N GLU A 26 0.48 20.78 -15.60
CA GLU A 26 1.24 21.22 -14.44
C GLU A 26 0.58 22.42 -13.75
N GLY A 27 0.09 22.19 -12.53
CA GLY A 27 -0.39 23.21 -11.60
C GLY A 27 0.03 22.81 -10.19
N GLY A 28 1.07 23.46 -9.69
CA GLY A 28 1.83 23.04 -8.51
C GLY A 28 1.01 22.84 -7.24
N ARG A 29 1.18 21.66 -6.62
CA ARG A 29 1.01 21.36 -5.19
C ARG A 29 2.01 20.24 -4.86
N PRO A 30 2.58 20.18 -3.65
CA PRO A 30 3.52 19.12 -3.29
C PRO A 30 2.83 17.77 -3.55
N HIS A 31 3.46 16.91 -4.34
CA HIS A 31 2.96 15.60 -4.71
C HIS A 31 2.80 14.73 -3.46
N GLY A 32 1.67 14.90 -2.76
CA GLY A 32 1.11 13.82 -1.97
C GLY A 32 0.84 12.70 -2.96
N VAL A 33 1.63 11.63 -2.88
CA VAL A 33 1.33 10.38 -3.59
C VAL A 33 -0.16 10.12 -3.39
N PRO A 34 -0.99 10.02 -4.45
CA PRO A 34 -2.38 9.72 -4.26
C PRO A 34 -2.43 8.32 -3.65
N VAL A 35 -2.53 8.27 -2.31
CA VAL A 35 -2.77 7.04 -1.60
C VAL A 35 -4.16 6.62 -2.06
N ARG A 36 -4.20 5.68 -2.99
CA ARG A 36 -5.43 4.98 -3.36
C ARG A 36 -5.80 4.15 -2.14
N LEU A 37 -6.36 4.79 -1.11
CA LEU A 37 -6.98 4.11 0.01
C LEU A 37 -8.21 3.39 -0.56
N HIS A 38 -8.00 2.15 -0.99
CA HIS A 38 -9.10 1.25 -1.27
C HIS A 38 -10.02 1.20 -0.03
N PRO A 39 -11.35 1.16 -0.16
CA PRO A 39 -12.27 1.17 0.98
C PRO A 39 -12.00 0.08 2.03
N SER A 40 -11.30 -1.00 1.65
CA SER A 40 -10.78 -2.01 2.57
C SER A 40 -9.85 -1.43 3.64
N HIS A 41 -9.12 -0.35 3.35
CA HIS A 41 -8.24 0.34 4.30
C HIS A 41 -9.02 1.16 5.34
N GLY A 42 -10.29 1.48 5.08
CA GLY A 42 -11.17 2.19 6.00
C GLY A 42 -11.89 1.30 7.02
N ARG A 43 -11.60 -0.01 7.05
CA ARG A 43 -12.30 -0.96 7.94
C ARG A 43 -11.95 -0.76 9.42
N PHE A 44 -10.85 -0.07 9.73
CA PHE A 44 -10.33 0.07 11.08
C PHE A 44 -10.27 1.51 11.60
N THR A 45 -11.19 2.39 11.17
CA THR A 45 -11.24 3.79 11.63
C THR A 45 -11.45 3.98 13.13
N ARG A 46 -11.85 2.93 13.85
CA ARG A 46 -12.07 2.92 15.31
C ARG A 46 -11.08 2.06 16.08
N LEU A 47 -10.12 1.39 15.43
CA LEU A 47 -9.09 0.70 16.19
C LEU A 47 -8.09 1.75 16.67
N PRO A 48 -7.81 1.85 17.98
CA PRO A 48 -6.75 2.71 18.47
C PRO A 48 -5.48 2.35 17.72
N ALA A 49 -4.86 3.35 17.10
CA ALA A 49 -3.68 3.15 16.29
C ALA A 49 -2.61 2.45 17.13
N GLY A 50 -2.09 1.31 16.65
CA GLY A 50 -0.84 0.73 17.15
C GLY A 50 0.38 1.57 16.81
N SER A 51 0.22 2.90 16.64
CA SER A 51 1.31 3.85 16.40
C SER A 51 2.15 4.07 17.66
N ASP A 52 1.57 3.81 18.83
CA ASP A 52 2.35 3.64 20.05
C ASP A 52 2.88 2.21 20.06
N ALA A 53 4.17 2.04 20.34
CA ALA A 53 4.91 0.78 20.23
C ALA A 53 4.29 -0.41 21.01
N ASP A 54 3.25 -0.17 21.81
CA ASP A 54 2.58 -1.10 22.70
C ASP A 54 1.05 -1.22 22.46
N GLY A 55 0.52 -0.65 21.36
CA GLY A 55 -0.91 -0.76 21.04
C GLY A 55 -1.36 -2.18 20.64
N PRO A 56 -2.67 -2.49 20.68
CA PRO A 56 -3.18 -3.80 20.28
C PRO A 56 -3.00 -4.06 18.76
N CYS A 57 -2.75 -5.31 18.37
CA CYS A 57 -2.65 -5.70 16.97
C CYS A 57 -4.00 -5.52 16.23
N LEU A 58 -3.95 -5.07 14.96
CA LEU A 58 -5.16 -4.78 14.17
C LEU A 58 -6.02 -6.02 13.87
N ILE A 59 -5.38 -7.18 13.65
CA ILE A 59 -6.06 -8.45 13.33
C ILE A 59 -6.32 -9.31 14.55
N GLU A 60 -5.57 -9.07 15.63
CA GLU A 60 -5.61 -9.84 16.87
C GLU A 60 -5.56 -8.87 18.06
N PRO A 61 -6.66 -8.19 18.42
CA PRO A 61 -6.64 -7.14 19.45
C PRO A 61 -6.20 -7.60 20.85
N ALA A 62 -6.18 -8.92 21.08
CA ALA A 62 -5.73 -9.51 22.34
C ALA A 62 -4.20 -9.58 22.49
N ILE A 63 -3.43 -9.28 21.43
CA ILE A 63 -1.96 -9.29 21.46
C ILE A 63 -1.37 -7.89 21.19
N THR A 64 -0.17 -7.65 21.71
CA THR A 64 0.59 -6.43 21.45
C THR A 64 1.08 -6.37 20.00
N CYS A 65 0.95 -5.20 19.37
CA CYS A 65 1.41 -4.98 18.01
C CYS A 65 2.95 -4.99 17.93
N TYR A 66 3.52 -5.86 17.09
CA TYR A 66 4.96 -5.87 16.79
C TYR A 66 5.28 -5.22 15.42
N ARG A 67 4.33 -4.47 14.86
CA ARG A 67 4.45 -3.80 13.54
C ARG A 67 4.76 -4.78 12.41
N CYS A 68 3.96 -5.84 12.30
CA CYS A 68 4.05 -6.76 11.16
C CYS A 68 3.68 -6.07 9.84
N GLY A 69 3.99 -6.70 8.70
CA GLY A 69 3.70 -6.13 7.37
C GLY A 69 2.21 -5.80 7.14
N TYR A 70 1.30 -6.52 7.82
CA TYR A 70 -0.12 -6.18 7.79
C TYR A 70 -0.39 -4.83 8.47
N CYS A 71 0.05 -4.64 9.72
CA CYS A 71 -0.13 -3.39 10.46
C CYS A 71 0.52 -2.20 9.73
N GLN A 72 1.72 -2.40 9.17
CA GLN A 72 2.44 -1.39 8.41
C GLN A 72 1.66 -0.95 7.15
N SER A 73 0.96 -1.88 6.48
CA SER A 73 0.15 -1.56 5.30
C SER A 73 -1.05 -0.63 5.59
N TYR A 74 -1.41 -0.47 6.87
CA TYR A 74 -2.43 0.46 7.36
C TYR A 74 -1.84 1.70 8.05
N GLY A 75 -0.52 1.85 8.07
CA GLY A 75 0.17 3.00 8.66
C GLY A 75 0.44 2.89 10.17
N HIS A 76 0.52 1.66 10.70
CA HIS A 76 0.82 1.35 12.10
C HIS A 76 2.18 0.64 12.24
#